data_AF-A0A3S1FFR6-F1
#
_entry.id   AF-A0A3S1FFR6-F1
#
_cell.length_a   1.000
_cell.length_b   1.000
_cell.length_c   1.000
_cell.angle_alpha   90.00
_cell.angle_beta   90.00
_cell.angle_gamma   90.00
#
_symmetry.space_group_name_H-M   'P 1'
#
loop_
_entity.id
_entity.type
_entity.pdbx_description
1 polymer ?
#
loop_
_entity_poly.entity_id
_entity_poly.type
_entity_poly.pdbx_seq_one_letter_code
_entity_poly.pdbx_strand_id
1 'polypeptide(L)'
;AMTVQRALQKQGAIFSSTSDTETLLHLVATSKERDLNSRFIDAVRQVEGAFSLVAMTAKKMIGCRDPLGIRPLVLGDLDGAWILASETCALDIIGARFVRDLKPGEMVVVTSKGIESLFPFEPQKTRFCIFEYVYFARPDSSVEGRNVYEVRKRIGAELAVESPVEADIVVPVPDSGTPAAIGFSQAAGIPFELGIIRNHYVGRTFIQPGDSIRHMGVKLKHNANRRMIEGKRVVLVDDSIVRGTTSQKIVQMVRDAGAKEVHMRIASPPTRASCFYGVDTPEKSKLLASRMSIEEMAEFIRVDSLGFLTIDGLYRAVGEASRDNDQPQFCDACFTGQYPTRLLDFEGHD
;
A
#
# COMPACT_ATOMS: atom_id res chain seq x y z
N ALA A 1 -1.05 -1.19 19.86
CA ALA A 1 0.13 -1.82 20.48
C ALA A 1 0.67 -1.03 21.69
N MET A 2 0.77 0.31 21.61
CA MET A 2 1.42 1.13 22.65
C MET A 2 0.70 1.06 24.00
N THR A 3 -0.64 1.08 24.01
CA THR A 3 -1.45 0.94 25.23
C THR A 3 -1.16 -0.38 25.94
N VAL A 4 -1.09 -1.48 25.18
CA VAL A 4 -0.78 -2.81 25.69
C VAL A 4 0.65 -2.89 26.21
N GLN A 5 1.62 -2.33 25.47
CA GLN A 5 3.01 -2.25 25.90
C GLN A 5 3.13 -1.52 27.24
N ARG A 6 2.48 -0.37 27.41
CA ARG A 6 2.45 0.38 28.68
C ARG A 6 1.83 -0.43 29.82
N ALA A 7 0.77 -1.18 29.55
CA ALA A 7 0.15 -2.06 30.55
C ALA A 7 1.11 -3.17 31.00
N LEU A 8 1.82 -3.80 30.07
CA LEU A 8 2.83 -4.82 30.36
C LEU A 8 4.04 -4.24 31.12
N GLN A 9 4.50 -3.03 30.76
CA GLN A 9 5.56 -2.33 31.49
C GLN A 9 5.17 -2.02 32.93
N LYS A 10 3.92 -1.61 33.19
CA LYS A 10 3.39 -1.43 34.56
C LYS A 10 3.37 -2.74 35.36
N GLN A 11 3.32 -3.89 34.69
CA GLN A 11 3.42 -5.22 35.30
C GLN A 11 4.87 -5.72 35.44
N GLY A 12 5.87 -4.90 35.05
CA GLY A 12 7.29 -5.22 35.17
C GLY A 12 7.93 -5.84 33.93
N ALA A 13 7.24 -5.88 32.79
CA ALA A 13 7.85 -6.32 31.53
C ALA A 13 8.87 -5.30 31.03
N ILE A 14 10.08 -5.78 30.70
CA ILE A 14 11.16 -4.97 30.11
C ILE A 14 11.15 -5.19 28.61
N PHE A 15 11.09 -4.10 27.85
CA PHE A 15 11.12 -4.09 26.39
C PHE A 15 12.49 -3.64 25.89
N SER A 16 13.01 -4.32 24.88
CA SER A 16 14.29 -4.04 24.22
C SER A 16 14.13 -3.22 22.94
N SER A 17 12.91 -3.12 22.41
CA SER A 17 12.57 -2.41 21.18
C SER A 17 11.23 -1.67 21.29
N THR A 18 10.91 -0.93 20.22
CA THR A 18 9.61 -0.27 20.02
C THR A 18 8.73 -1.06 19.04
N SER A 19 9.01 -2.34 18.81
CA SER A 19 8.29 -3.16 17.85
C SER A 19 7.01 -3.74 18.45
N ASP A 20 5.90 -3.61 17.73
CA ASP A 20 4.63 -4.28 18.08
C ASP A 20 4.77 -5.81 18.19
N THR A 21 5.74 -6.40 17.48
CA THR A 21 6.05 -7.84 17.56
C THR A 21 6.55 -8.21 18.95
N GLU A 22 7.36 -7.37 19.60
CA GLU A 22 7.82 -7.63 20.96
C GLU A 22 6.67 -7.56 21.96
N THR A 23 5.71 -6.65 21.76
CA THR A 23 4.48 -6.59 22.56
C THR A 23 3.69 -7.89 22.48
N LEU A 24 3.51 -8.44 21.28
CA LEU A 24 2.87 -9.74 21.08
C LEU A 24 3.64 -10.87 21.77
N LEU A 25 4.98 -10.88 21.69
CA LEU A 25 5.79 -11.89 22.37
C LEU A 25 5.62 -11.84 23.89
N HIS A 26 5.60 -10.64 24.49
CA HIS A 26 5.31 -10.50 25.91
C HIS A 26 3.92 -11.02 26.28
N LEU A 27 2.88 -10.68 25.50
CA LEU A 27 1.53 -11.20 25.72
C LEU A 27 1.49 -12.72 25.72
N VAL A 28 2.12 -13.36 24.72
CA VAL A 28 2.21 -14.82 24.63
C VAL A 28 2.94 -15.41 25.84
N ALA A 29 4.02 -14.77 26.28
CA ALA A 29 4.82 -15.23 27.41
C ALA A 29 4.09 -15.11 28.75
N THR A 30 3.27 -14.06 28.93
CA THR A 30 2.51 -13.80 30.16
C THR A 30 1.13 -14.46 30.20
N SER A 31 0.68 -15.04 29.09
CA SER A 31 -0.62 -15.71 29.00
C SER A 31 -0.71 -16.89 29.98
N LYS A 32 -1.87 -17.03 30.63
CA LYS A 32 -2.18 -18.10 31.59
C LYS A 32 -2.68 -19.39 30.93
N GLU A 33 -2.86 -19.37 29.61
CA GLU A 33 -3.31 -20.53 28.85
C GLU A 33 -2.30 -21.68 28.89
N ARG A 34 -2.80 -22.91 28.73
CA ARG A 34 -1.97 -24.11 28.96
C ARG A 34 -1.02 -24.39 27.80
N ASP A 35 -1.53 -24.40 26.58
CA ASP A 35 -0.74 -24.71 25.39
C ASP A 35 -0.41 -23.46 24.57
N LEU A 36 0.61 -23.57 23.73
CA LEU A 36 1.11 -22.45 22.94
C LEU A 36 0.07 -21.86 21.97
N ASN A 37 -0.79 -22.70 21.36
CA ASN A 37 -1.77 -22.18 20.41
C ASN A 37 -2.79 -21.33 21.16
N SER A 38 -3.27 -21.80 22.31
CA SER A 38 -4.18 -21.04 23.18
C SER A 38 -3.54 -19.75 23.69
N ARG A 39 -2.26 -19.77 24.09
CA ARG A 39 -1.51 -18.55 24.47
C ARG A 39 -1.37 -17.55 23.33
N PHE A 40 -1.11 -18.05 22.13
CA PHE A 40 -1.02 -17.22 20.94
C PHE A 40 -2.37 -16.58 20.61
N ILE A 41 -3.45 -17.36 20.66
CA ILE A 41 -4.84 -16.89 20.48
C ILE A 41 -5.19 -15.81 21.53
N ASP A 42 -4.88 -16.06 22.80
CA ASP A 42 -5.08 -15.11 23.89
C ASP A 42 -4.35 -13.78 23.63
N ALA A 43 -3.09 -13.85 23.17
CA ALA A 43 -2.30 -12.67 22.84
C ALA A 43 -2.89 -11.87 21.66
N VAL A 44 -3.20 -12.52 20.53
CA VAL A 44 -3.70 -11.81 19.34
C VAL A 44 -5.10 -11.23 19.53
N ARG A 45 -5.91 -11.76 20.44
CA ARG A 45 -7.21 -11.20 20.82
C ARG A 45 -7.12 -9.91 21.65
N GLN A 46 -5.95 -9.62 22.23
CA GLN A 46 -5.72 -8.42 23.04
C GLN A 46 -5.20 -7.23 22.22
N VAL A 47 -4.92 -7.42 20.92
CA VAL A 47 -4.45 -6.36 20.03
C VAL A 47 -5.55 -5.97 19.03
N GLU A 48 -5.72 -4.67 18.83
CA GLU A 48 -6.62 -4.09 17.83
C GLU A 48 -5.77 -3.41 16.75
N GLY A 49 -6.06 -3.67 15.47
CA GLY A 49 -5.29 -3.16 14.34
C GLY A 49 -5.19 -4.16 13.19
N ALA A 50 -4.15 -4.02 12.37
CA ALA A 50 -3.85 -4.90 11.25
C ALA A 50 -2.63 -5.77 11.55
N PHE A 51 -2.71 -7.07 11.24
CA PHE A 51 -1.56 -7.96 11.36
C PHE A 51 -1.66 -9.15 10.41
N SER A 52 -0.49 -9.54 9.92
CA SER A 52 -0.25 -10.81 9.23
C SER A 52 1.04 -11.36 9.81
N LEU A 53 0.91 -12.34 10.69
CA LEU A 53 1.98 -12.83 11.54
C LEU A 53 2.44 -14.20 11.07
N VAL A 54 3.75 -14.40 11.10
CA VAL A 54 4.36 -15.73 11.05
C VAL A 54 5.18 -15.91 12.32
N ALA A 55 4.87 -16.95 13.09
CA ALA A 55 5.60 -17.31 14.29
C ALA A 55 6.12 -18.74 14.16
N MET A 56 7.29 -19.01 14.75
CA MET A 56 7.91 -20.33 14.68
C MET A 56 8.41 -20.75 16.06
N THR A 57 8.29 -22.04 16.32
CA THR A 57 8.90 -22.72 17.47
C THR A 57 9.65 -23.96 17.00
N ALA A 58 10.33 -24.65 17.91
CA ALA A 58 11.02 -25.90 17.58
C ALA A 58 10.10 -27.01 17.01
N LYS A 59 8.77 -26.91 17.14
CA LYS A 59 7.83 -27.97 16.75
C LYS A 59 6.78 -27.57 15.72
N LYS A 60 6.57 -26.27 15.49
CA LYS A 60 5.49 -25.78 14.61
C LYS A 60 5.76 -24.38 14.07
N MET A 61 5.19 -24.09 12.91
CA MET A 61 5.02 -22.76 12.33
C MET A 61 3.55 -22.36 12.44
N ILE A 62 3.29 -21.10 12.76
CA ILE A 62 1.96 -20.51 12.89
C ILE A 62 1.87 -19.34 11.93
N GLY A 63 0.84 -19.31 11.09
CA GLY A 63 0.42 -18.12 10.34
C GLY A 63 -0.86 -17.58 10.94
N CYS A 64 -0.99 -16.28 11.13
CA CYS A 64 -2.21 -15.69 11.68
C CYS A 64 -2.52 -14.35 11.00
N ARG A 65 -3.78 -14.17 10.61
CA ARG A 65 -4.27 -12.95 9.97
C ARG A 65 -5.31 -12.29 10.86
N ASP A 66 -5.29 -10.95 10.92
CA ASP A 66 -6.25 -10.17 11.69
C ASP A 66 -7.71 -10.43 11.23
N PRO A 67 -8.72 -10.26 12.10
CA PRO A 67 -10.12 -10.60 11.81
C PRO A 67 -10.71 -9.83 10.62
N LEU A 68 -10.15 -8.67 10.28
CA LEU A 68 -10.56 -7.87 9.13
C LEU A 68 -9.78 -8.23 7.85
N GLY A 69 -8.68 -8.97 7.97
CA GLY A 69 -7.81 -9.34 6.88
C GLY A 69 -7.17 -8.13 6.20
N ILE A 70 -6.79 -7.09 6.95
CA ILE A 70 -6.34 -5.82 6.36
C ILE A 70 -5.04 -6.00 5.55
N ARG A 71 -4.09 -6.78 6.07
CA ARG A 71 -2.83 -7.11 5.38
C ARG A 71 -2.89 -8.49 4.74
N PRO A 72 -2.18 -8.71 3.61
CA PRO A 72 -2.20 -9.99 2.93
C PRO A 72 -1.30 -11.03 3.62
N LEU A 73 -1.74 -12.28 3.56
CA LEU A 73 -0.97 -13.45 3.96
C LEU A 73 -1.44 -14.64 3.11
N VAL A 74 -0.53 -15.22 2.34
CA VAL A 74 -0.80 -16.33 1.42
C VAL A 74 -0.13 -17.61 1.89
N LEU A 75 -0.78 -18.73 1.58
CA LEU A 75 -0.26 -20.08 1.77
C LEU A 75 0.23 -20.62 0.42
N GLY A 76 1.46 -21.11 0.42
CA GLY A 76 2.09 -21.83 -0.68
C GLY A 76 2.53 -23.24 -0.27
N ASP A 77 2.89 -24.03 -1.27
CA ASP A 77 3.36 -25.41 -1.14
C ASP A 77 4.54 -25.65 -2.10
N LEU A 78 5.67 -26.08 -1.57
CA LEU A 78 6.84 -26.48 -2.35
C LEU A 78 7.21 -27.91 -1.96
N ASP A 79 6.91 -28.86 -2.84
CA ASP A 79 7.19 -30.29 -2.62
C ASP A 79 6.68 -30.84 -1.28
N GLY A 80 5.49 -30.38 -0.85
CA GLY A 80 4.87 -30.74 0.42
C GLY A 80 5.30 -29.87 1.62
N ALA A 81 6.22 -28.93 1.42
CA ALA A 81 6.59 -27.94 2.43
C ALA A 81 5.68 -26.71 2.36
N TRP A 82 4.94 -26.47 3.44
CA TRP A 82 4.06 -25.30 3.55
C TRP A 82 4.87 -24.02 3.73
N ILE A 83 4.50 -22.99 2.96
CA ILE A 83 5.15 -21.67 2.96
C ILE A 83 4.11 -20.60 3.24
N LEU A 84 4.48 -19.62 4.07
CA LEU A 84 3.68 -18.42 4.30
C LEU A 84 4.44 -17.21 3.76
N ALA A 85 3.75 -16.36 3.02
CA ALA A 85 4.32 -15.12 2.48
C ALA A 85 3.28 -14.01 2.48
N SER A 86 3.70 -12.74 2.49
CA SER A 86 2.76 -11.63 2.34
C SER A 86 2.16 -11.56 0.94
N GLU A 87 2.89 -11.99 -0.09
CA GLU A 87 2.49 -11.89 -1.49
C GLU A 87 2.86 -13.15 -2.28
N THR A 88 2.07 -13.48 -3.31
CA THR A 88 2.31 -14.66 -4.16
C THR A 88 3.62 -14.59 -4.93
N CYS A 89 4.09 -13.39 -5.22
CA CYS A 89 5.31 -13.19 -5.98
C CYS A 89 6.56 -13.77 -5.29
N ALA A 90 6.51 -13.97 -3.96
CA ALA A 90 7.54 -14.68 -3.20
C ALA A 90 7.49 -16.20 -3.44
N LEU A 91 6.30 -16.77 -3.63
CA LEU A 91 6.10 -18.17 -3.98
C LEU A 91 6.61 -18.44 -5.41
N ASP A 92 6.30 -17.54 -6.35
CA ASP A 92 6.71 -17.66 -7.75
C ASP A 92 8.23 -17.70 -7.89
N ILE A 93 8.95 -16.86 -7.14
CA ILE A 93 10.43 -16.79 -7.17
C ILE A 93 11.09 -18.11 -6.78
N ILE A 94 10.49 -18.85 -5.84
CA ILE A 94 11.03 -20.11 -5.33
C ILE A 94 10.40 -21.35 -6.00
N GLY A 95 9.52 -21.15 -6.98
CA GLY A 95 8.79 -22.23 -7.65
C GLY A 95 7.73 -22.92 -6.79
N ALA A 96 7.28 -22.28 -5.71
CA ALA A 96 6.23 -22.81 -4.86
C ALA A 96 4.85 -22.60 -5.51
N ARG A 97 3.99 -23.62 -5.40
CA ARG A 97 2.60 -23.55 -5.85
C ARG A 97 1.80 -22.68 -4.89
N PHE A 98 1.08 -21.69 -5.41
CA PHE A 98 0.05 -20.98 -4.66
C PHE A 98 -1.09 -21.92 -4.27
N VAL A 99 -1.50 -21.88 -3.00
CA VAL A 99 -2.59 -22.71 -2.47
C VAL A 99 -3.84 -21.87 -2.28
N ARG A 100 -3.75 -20.79 -1.49
CA ARG A 100 -4.83 -19.83 -1.22
C ARG A 100 -4.34 -18.66 -0.37
N ASP A 101 -5.10 -17.56 -0.35
CA ASP A 101 -5.02 -16.57 0.72
C ASP A 101 -5.47 -17.19 2.06
N LEU A 102 -4.86 -16.75 3.17
CA LEU A 102 -5.40 -17.01 4.50
C LEU A 102 -6.65 -16.15 4.69
N LYS A 103 -7.72 -16.74 5.21
CA LYS A 103 -8.97 -16.01 5.44
C LYS A 103 -8.78 -14.96 6.54
N PRO A 104 -9.58 -13.87 6.54
CA PRO A 104 -9.64 -12.95 7.68
C PRO A 104 -9.92 -13.71 8.98
N GLY A 105 -9.11 -13.44 10.01
CA GLY A 105 -9.20 -14.11 11.31
C GLY A 105 -8.73 -15.57 11.34
N GLU A 106 -8.09 -16.05 10.28
CA GLU A 106 -7.56 -17.41 10.25
C GLU A 106 -6.20 -17.51 10.94
N MET A 107 -6.03 -18.56 11.75
CA MET A 107 -4.76 -19.02 12.28
C MET A 107 -4.45 -20.41 11.73
N VAL A 108 -3.45 -20.54 10.86
CA VAL A 108 -2.95 -21.83 10.39
C VAL A 108 -1.81 -22.32 11.26
N VAL A 109 -1.82 -23.61 11.59
CA VAL A 109 -0.76 -24.27 12.37
C VAL A 109 -0.18 -25.39 11.55
N VAL A 110 1.11 -25.27 11.23
CA VAL A 110 1.86 -26.25 10.45
C VAL A 110 2.77 -27.03 11.40
N THR A 111 2.66 -28.36 11.35
CA THR A 111 3.48 -29.31 12.11
C THR A 111 3.98 -30.43 11.21
N SER A 112 4.81 -31.33 11.74
CA SER A 112 5.22 -32.55 11.02
C SER A 112 4.05 -33.49 10.69
N LYS A 113 2.88 -33.32 11.33
CA LYS A 113 1.67 -34.12 11.05
C LYS A 113 0.81 -33.53 9.93
N GLY A 114 1.09 -32.30 9.49
CA GLY A 114 0.29 -31.57 8.52
C GLY A 114 -0.10 -30.18 8.98
N ILE A 115 -1.09 -29.61 8.29
CA ILE A 115 -1.62 -28.26 8.49
C ILE A 115 -3.04 -28.31 9.07
N GLU A 116 -3.34 -27.41 10.00
CA GLU A 116 -4.67 -27.22 10.58
C GLU A 116 -5.04 -25.74 10.56
N SER A 117 -6.30 -25.43 10.25
CA SER A 117 -6.86 -24.08 10.30
C SER A 117 -7.74 -23.89 11.54
N LEU A 118 -7.45 -22.87 12.32
CA LEU A 118 -8.23 -22.43 13.47
C LEU A 118 -8.82 -21.03 13.18
N PHE A 119 -10.01 -20.76 13.72
CA PHE A 119 -10.69 -19.46 13.59
C PHE A 119 -10.95 -18.88 14.97
N PRO A 120 -9.92 -18.27 15.60
CA PRO A 120 -10.03 -17.77 16.97
C PRO A 120 -10.80 -16.45 17.10
N PHE A 121 -11.26 -15.84 16.02
CA PHE A 121 -12.02 -14.58 16.08
C PHE A 121 -13.46 -14.80 15.66
N GLU A 122 -14.35 -13.93 16.12
CA GLU A 122 -15.70 -13.84 15.55
C GLU A 122 -15.61 -13.48 14.06
N PRO A 123 -16.40 -14.11 13.18
CA PRO A 123 -16.39 -13.77 11.76
C PRO A 123 -16.73 -12.29 11.54
N GLN A 124 -15.87 -11.60 10.77
CA GLN A 124 -16.07 -10.21 10.39
C GLN A 124 -16.05 -10.05 8.87
N LYS A 125 -16.70 -9.00 8.37
CA LYS A 125 -16.57 -8.60 6.97
C LYS A 125 -15.14 -8.09 6.75
N THR A 126 -14.53 -8.53 5.65
CA THR A 126 -13.18 -8.11 5.31
C THR A 126 -13.10 -6.59 5.10
N ARG A 127 -11.95 -6.02 5.48
CA ARG A 127 -11.55 -4.64 5.20
C ARG A 127 -10.15 -4.65 4.62
N PHE A 128 -9.89 -5.51 3.63
CA PHE A 128 -8.59 -5.61 2.95
C PHE A 128 -8.06 -4.24 2.52
N CYS A 129 -6.76 -4.00 2.67
CA CYS A 129 -6.18 -2.70 2.34
C CYS A 129 -6.22 -2.44 0.82
N ILE A 130 -7.06 -1.50 0.38
CA ILE A 130 -7.16 -1.15 -1.05
C ILE A 130 -5.86 -0.56 -1.60
N PHE A 131 -5.00 -0.01 -0.72
CA PHE A 131 -3.71 0.58 -1.08
C PHE A 131 -2.68 -0.46 -1.55
N GLU A 132 -2.89 -1.75 -1.24
CA GLU A 132 -2.10 -2.85 -1.82
C GLU A 132 -2.24 -2.86 -3.35
N TYR A 133 -3.48 -2.68 -3.84
CA TYR A 133 -3.74 -2.59 -5.27
C TYR A 133 -3.24 -1.30 -5.90
N VAL A 134 -3.35 -0.17 -5.20
CA VAL A 134 -2.91 1.14 -5.72
C VAL A 134 -1.39 1.18 -5.87
N TYR A 135 -0.64 0.75 -4.85
CA TYR A 135 0.80 1.03 -4.79
C TYR A 135 1.64 -0.10 -4.19
N PHE A 136 1.23 -0.68 -3.07
CA PHE A 136 2.16 -1.38 -2.19
C PHE A 136 2.57 -2.78 -2.69
N ALA A 137 1.62 -3.58 -3.15
CA ALA A 137 1.89 -4.92 -3.67
C ALA A 137 2.65 -4.88 -5.00
N ARG A 138 3.42 -5.92 -5.30
CA ARG A 138 4.12 -6.04 -6.58
C ARG A 138 3.12 -6.32 -7.71
N PRO A 139 3.27 -5.75 -8.91
CA PRO A 139 2.29 -5.94 -10.00
C PRO A 139 2.06 -7.40 -10.43
N ASP A 140 3.06 -8.25 -10.30
CA ASP A 140 3.00 -9.70 -10.60
C ASP A 140 2.39 -10.52 -9.45
N SER A 141 2.07 -9.91 -8.30
CA SER A 141 1.31 -10.57 -7.23
C SER A 141 -0.17 -10.71 -7.58
N SER A 142 -0.77 -11.79 -7.09
CA SER A 142 -2.22 -11.93 -6.95
C SER A 142 -2.58 -11.92 -5.47
N VAL A 143 -3.50 -11.05 -5.07
CA VAL A 143 -3.89 -10.89 -3.67
C VAL A 143 -5.40 -10.85 -3.61
N GLU A 144 -6.02 -11.58 -2.67
CA GLU A 144 -7.49 -11.72 -2.59
C GLU A 144 -8.13 -12.12 -3.93
N GLY A 145 -7.47 -13.04 -4.65
CA GLY A 145 -7.93 -13.51 -5.97
C GLY A 145 -7.84 -12.49 -7.12
N ARG A 146 -7.20 -11.34 -6.92
CA ARG A 146 -7.06 -10.28 -7.94
C ARG A 146 -5.59 -10.06 -8.31
N ASN A 147 -5.27 -10.08 -9.59
CA ASN A 147 -3.94 -9.70 -10.08
C ASN A 147 -3.73 -8.18 -9.95
N VAL A 148 -2.62 -7.77 -9.33
CA VAL A 148 -2.34 -6.36 -9.02
C VAL A 148 -2.10 -5.54 -10.29
N TYR A 149 -1.37 -6.07 -11.28
CA TYR A 149 -1.14 -5.37 -12.55
C TYR A 149 -2.44 -5.08 -13.30
N GLU A 150 -3.34 -6.05 -13.39
CA GLU A 150 -4.64 -5.87 -14.04
C GLU A 150 -5.51 -4.83 -13.32
N VAL A 151 -5.54 -4.88 -11.98
CA VAL A 151 -6.26 -3.87 -11.19
C VAL A 151 -5.72 -2.47 -11.48
N ARG A 152 -4.39 -2.28 -11.48
CA ARG A 152 -3.77 -0.98 -11.77
C ARG A 152 -4.05 -0.49 -13.19
N LYS A 153 -4.10 -1.40 -14.17
CA LYS A 153 -4.55 -1.05 -15.52
C LYS A 153 -6.01 -0.57 -15.53
N ARG A 154 -6.91 -1.27 -14.83
CA ARG A 154 -8.32 -0.83 -14.72
C ARG A 154 -8.46 0.51 -14.02
N ILE A 155 -7.68 0.75 -12.96
CA ILE A 155 -7.56 2.05 -12.28
C ILE A 155 -7.22 3.16 -13.29
N GLY A 156 -6.22 2.93 -14.15
CA GLY A 156 -5.85 3.86 -15.21
C GLY A 156 -6.96 4.10 -16.23
N ALA A 157 -7.67 3.05 -16.62
CA ALA A 157 -8.80 3.15 -17.56
C ALA A 157 -9.96 3.96 -16.98
N GLU A 158 -10.36 3.71 -15.73
CA GLU A 158 -11.37 4.50 -15.02
C GLU A 158 -10.94 5.97 -14.91
N LEU A 159 -9.66 6.23 -14.62
CA LEU A 159 -9.12 7.59 -14.53
C LEU A 159 -9.19 8.35 -15.86
N ALA A 160 -9.01 7.66 -16.99
CA ALA A 160 -9.18 8.27 -18.31
C ALA A 160 -10.64 8.64 -18.61
N VAL A 161 -11.59 7.85 -18.13
CA VAL A 161 -13.03 8.12 -18.26
C VAL A 161 -13.46 9.29 -17.37
N GLU A 162 -13.00 9.31 -16.11
CA GLU A 162 -13.40 10.33 -15.14
C GLU A 162 -12.70 11.67 -15.35
N SER A 163 -11.48 11.67 -15.88
CA SER A 163 -10.65 12.87 -16.03
C SER A 163 -9.99 12.94 -17.41
N PRO A 164 -10.77 12.96 -18.51
CA PRO A 164 -10.22 13.03 -19.85
C PRO A 164 -9.45 14.34 -20.08
N VAL A 165 -8.51 14.32 -21.02
CA VAL A 165 -7.81 15.52 -21.50
C VAL A 165 -7.24 15.27 -22.88
N GLU A 166 -7.27 16.29 -23.72
CA GLU A 166 -6.57 16.24 -25.00
C GLU A 166 -5.08 16.44 -24.79
N ALA A 167 -4.28 15.44 -25.15
CA ALA A 167 -2.84 15.46 -25.04
C ALA A 167 -2.20 14.62 -26.13
N ASP A 168 -0.88 14.72 -26.28
CA ASP A 168 -0.17 14.06 -27.37
C ASP A 168 0.43 12.72 -26.93
N ILE A 169 0.83 12.61 -25.65
CA ILE A 169 1.42 11.39 -25.08
C ILE A 169 1.01 11.19 -23.61
N VAL A 170 0.97 9.93 -23.19
CA VAL A 170 0.89 9.51 -21.78
C VAL A 170 2.26 9.05 -21.32
N VAL A 171 2.75 9.64 -20.23
CA VAL A 171 4.05 9.33 -19.63
C VAL A 171 3.83 8.85 -18.19
N PRO A 172 4.35 7.67 -17.81
CA PRO A 172 4.27 7.22 -16.42
C PRO A 172 5.30 7.94 -15.55
N VAL A 173 5.02 8.03 -14.26
CA VAL A 173 6.05 8.16 -13.22
C VAL A 173 6.53 6.74 -12.85
N PRO A 174 7.74 6.34 -13.28
CA PRO A 174 8.20 4.98 -13.06
C PRO A 174 8.71 4.75 -11.62
N ASP A 175 8.56 3.55 -11.07
CA ASP A 175 7.95 2.38 -11.71
C ASP A 175 6.45 2.23 -11.39
N SER A 176 5.99 2.81 -10.28
CA SER A 176 4.68 2.56 -9.68
C SER A 176 3.50 3.00 -10.55
N GLY A 177 3.59 4.16 -11.22
CA GLY A 177 2.55 4.67 -12.11
C GLY A 177 2.42 3.93 -13.45
N THR A 178 3.36 3.03 -13.78
CA THR A 178 3.46 2.43 -15.12
C THR A 178 2.21 1.65 -15.54
N PRO A 179 1.66 0.71 -14.73
CA PRO A 179 0.48 -0.04 -15.16
C PRO A 179 -0.76 0.85 -15.32
N ALA A 180 -0.93 1.84 -14.44
CA ALA A 180 -2.02 2.80 -14.55
C ALA A 180 -1.88 3.69 -15.80
N ALA A 181 -0.67 4.14 -16.13
CA ALA A 181 -0.41 4.89 -17.36
C ALA A 181 -0.73 4.09 -18.62
N ILE A 182 -0.40 2.79 -18.64
CA ILE A 182 -0.78 1.87 -19.73
C ILE A 182 -2.30 1.79 -19.84
N GLY A 183 -3.01 1.61 -18.72
CA GLY A 183 -4.47 1.57 -18.69
C GLY A 183 -5.12 2.87 -19.18
N PHE A 184 -4.60 4.02 -18.72
CA PHE A 184 -5.07 5.35 -19.12
C PHE A 184 -4.87 5.56 -20.62
N SER A 185 -3.68 5.28 -21.14
CA SER A 185 -3.34 5.38 -22.56
C SER A 185 -4.29 4.56 -23.45
N GLN A 186 -4.53 3.30 -23.07
CA GLN A 186 -5.41 2.40 -23.82
C GLN A 186 -6.86 2.88 -23.84
N ALA A 187 -7.37 3.40 -22.71
CA ALA A 187 -8.74 3.91 -22.62
C ALA A 187 -8.92 5.28 -23.31
N ALA A 188 -7.92 6.16 -23.20
CA ALA A 188 -7.97 7.50 -23.80
C ALA A 188 -7.61 7.52 -25.30
N GLY A 189 -6.99 6.46 -25.83
CA GLY A 189 -6.49 6.42 -27.21
C GLY A 189 -5.26 7.33 -27.44
N ILE A 190 -4.54 7.70 -26.37
CA ILE A 190 -3.36 8.56 -26.42
C ILE A 190 -2.10 7.68 -26.35
N PRO A 191 -1.09 7.82 -27.23
CA PRO A 191 0.11 7.00 -27.22
C PRO A 191 0.85 7.00 -25.87
N PHE A 192 1.23 5.82 -25.40
CA PHE A 192 2.09 5.65 -24.22
C PHE A 192 3.56 5.81 -24.61
N GLU A 193 4.31 6.63 -23.88
CA GLU A 193 5.73 6.85 -24.11
C GLU A 193 6.55 6.87 -22.82
N LEU A 194 7.79 6.39 -22.91
CA LEU A 194 8.76 6.47 -21.82
C LEU A 194 9.44 7.84 -21.81
N GLY A 195 8.67 8.87 -21.45
CA GLY A 195 9.14 10.24 -21.25
C GLY A 195 9.99 10.42 -20.01
N ILE A 196 9.85 9.56 -18.99
CA ILE A 196 10.68 9.54 -17.78
C ILE A 196 11.34 8.18 -17.66
N ILE A 197 12.64 8.16 -17.43
CA ILE A 197 13.44 6.96 -17.21
C ILE A 197 13.90 6.92 -15.75
N ARG A 198 13.60 5.83 -15.06
CA ARG A 198 14.13 5.56 -13.71
C ARG A 198 15.59 5.13 -13.82
N ASN A 199 16.45 5.71 -13.01
CA ASN A 199 17.83 5.25 -12.86
C ASN A 199 17.88 4.05 -11.91
N HIS A 200 18.25 2.88 -12.46
CA HIS A 200 18.32 1.61 -11.73
C HIS A 200 19.49 1.53 -10.74
N TYR A 201 20.48 2.41 -10.85
CA TYR A 201 21.73 2.34 -10.08
C TYR A 201 21.75 3.29 -8.87
N VAL A 202 20.64 3.93 -8.55
CA VAL A 202 20.54 4.85 -7.40
C VAL A 202 20.15 4.07 -6.15
N GLY A 203 21.15 3.75 -5.32
CA GLY A 203 20.95 3.26 -3.96
C GLY A 203 20.69 4.38 -2.95
N ARG A 204 20.62 4.02 -1.66
CA ARG A 204 20.69 5.00 -0.56
C ARG A 204 22.09 5.63 -0.60
N THR A 205 22.22 6.88 -1.06
CA THR A 205 23.50 7.60 -1.03
C THR A 205 23.91 7.85 0.41
N PHE A 206 24.89 7.09 0.92
CA PHE A 206 25.38 7.17 2.31
C PHE A 206 26.32 8.37 2.57
N ILE A 207 26.84 9.00 1.51
CA ILE A 207 27.67 10.21 1.60
C ILE A 207 27.09 11.23 0.62
N GLN A 208 26.43 12.27 1.13
CA GLN A 208 26.09 13.47 0.35
C GLN A 208 27.04 14.59 0.76
N PRO A 209 27.92 15.09 -0.13
CA PRO A 209 28.74 16.25 0.17
C PRO A 209 27.89 17.54 0.03
N GLY A 210 27.75 18.29 1.12
CA GLY A 210 27.25 19.69 1.14
C GLY A 210 25.75 19.91 0.86
N ASP A 211 25.19 20.95 1.49
CA ASP A 211 23.76 21.34 1.38
C ASP A 211 23.29 21.65 -0.05
N SER A 212 24.20 21.97 -0.97
CA SER A 212 23.90 22.24 -2.39
C SER A 212 23.42 21.00 -3.18
N ILE A 213 23.77 19.79 -2.75
CA ILE A 213 23.44 18.54 -3.48
C ILE A 213 22.10 17.92 -3.02
N ARG A 214 21.54 18.39 -1.89
CA ARG A 214 20.30 17.84 -1.31
C ARG A 214 19.07 18.05 -2.22
N HIS A 215 19.11 19.05 -3.10
CA HIS A 215 18.07 19.31 -4.10
C HIS A 215 18.14 18.41 -5.35
N MET A 216 19.23 17.67 -5.58
CA MET A 216 19.40 16.78 -6.74
C MET A 216 18.72 15.40 -6.61
N GLY A 217 18.13 15.07 -5.46
CA GLY A 217 17.65 13.71 -5.17
C GLY A 217 16.65 13.11 -6.19
N VAL A 218 15.79 13.94 -6.80
CA VAL A 218 14.87 13.46 -7.86
C VAL A 218 15.58 13.32 -9.21
N LYS A 219 16.46 14.26 -9.58
CA LYS A 219 17.28 14.17 -10.80
C LYS A 219 18.24 12.98 -10.79
N LEU A 220 18.66 12.53 -9.60
CA LEU A 220 19.44 11.30 -9.48
C LEU A 220 18.59 10.08 -9.84
N LYS A 221 17.33 10.03 -9.36
CA LYS A 221 16.42 8.88 -9.51
C LYS A 221 15.71 8.81 -10.85
N HIS A 222 15.37 9.96 -11.45
CA HIS A 222 14.55 10.07 -12.64
C HIS A 222 15.18 11.04 -13.63
N ASN A 223 15.11 10.70 -14.92
CA ASN A 223 15.59 11.55 -16.01
C ASN A 223 14.53 11.68 -17.09
N ALA A 224 14.30 12.89 -17.58
CA ALA A 224 13.39 13.12 -18.69
C ALA A 224 14.06 12.78 -20.03
N ASN A 225 13.37 11.99 -20.84
CA ASN A 225 13.72 11.72 -22.24
C ASN A 225 13.22 12.88 -23.11
N ARG A 226 14.04 13.94 -23.19
CA ARG A 226 13.68 15.22 -23.85
C ARG A 226 13.07 15.03 -25.23
N ARG A 227 13.63 14.14 -26.06
CA ARG A 227 13.14 13.90 -27.43
C ARG A 227 11.70 13.42 -27.51
N MET A 228 11.21 12.77 -26.46
CA MET A 228 9.81 12.33 -26.39
C MET A 228 8.88 13.43 -25.88
N ILE A 229 9.40 14.39 -25.12
CA ILE A 229 8.60 15.39 -24.39
C ILE A 229 8.54 16.74 -25.11
N GLU A 230 9.60 17.14 -25.81
CA GLU A 230 9.75 18.50 -26.34
C GLU A 230 8.60 18.89 -27.28
N GLY A 231 7.93 20.00 -26.96
CA GLY A 231 6.80 20.55 -27.70
C GLY A 231 5.47 19.82 -27.50
N LYS A 232 5.41 18.76 -26.69
CA LYS A 232 4.21 17.92 -26.50
C LYS A 232 3.35 18.36 -25.31
N ARG A 233 2.05 18.12 -25.39
CA ARG A 233 1.12 18.09 -24.27
C ARG A 233 1.19 16.71 -23.62
N VAL A 234 1.60 16.66 -22.35
CA VAL A 234 1.92 15.41 -21.65
C VAL A 234 0.88 15.10 -20.59
N VAL A 235 0.29 13.90 -20.64
CA VAL A 235 -0.41 13.34 -19.48
C VAL A 235 0.59 12.60 -18.62
N LEU A 236 0.88 13.14 -17.45
CA LEU A 236 1.76 12.51 -16.47
C LEU A 236 0.92 11.69 -15.48
N VAL A 237 1.09 10.38 -15.48
CA VAL A 237 0.33 9.45 -14.62
C VAL A 237 1.19 8.95 -13.47
N ASP A 238 0.71 9.14 -12.25
CA ASP A 238 1.37 8.71 -11.00
C ASP A 238 0.38 7.95 -10.11
N ASP A 239 0.87 7.14 -9.18
CA ASP A 239 0.00 6.32 -8.32
C ASP A 239 -0.74 7.13 -7.27
N SER A 240 -0.05 8.07 -6.61
CA SER A 240 -0.57 8.83 -5.48
C SER A 240 0.18 10.13 -5.24
N ILE A 241 -0.46 11.09 -4.57
CA ILE A 241 0.20 12.31 -4.05
C ILE A 241 0.06 12.35 -2.53
N VAL A 242 1.18 12.23 -1.82
CA VAL A 242 1.22 12.33 -0.35
C VAL A 242 1.64 13.73 0.10
N ARG A 243 2.91 14.11 -0.08
CA ARG A 243 3.44 15.44 0.30
C ARG A 243 3.56 16.42 -0.87
N GLY A 244 3.41 15.95 -2.11
CA GLY A 244 3.52 16.75 -3.35
C GLY A 244 4.92 17.19 -3.76
N THR A 245 5.91 17.12 -2.88
CA THR A 245 7.28 17.60 -3.18
C THR A 245 7.97 16.78 -4.28
N THR A 246 7.69 15.48 -4.39
CA THR A 246 8.16 14.65 -5.50
C THR A 246 7.46 15.04 -6.79
N SER A 247 6.13 15.14 -6.78
CA SER A 247 5.31 15.51 -7.93
C SER A 247 5.73 16.87 -8.50
N GLN A 248 5.93 17.89 -7.66
CA GLN A 248 6.42 19.21 -8.07
C GLN A 248 7.77 19.13 -8.79
N LYS A 249 8.71 18.30 -8.30
CA LYS A 249 10.03 18.12 -8.93
C LYS A 249 9.94 17.37 -10.26
N ILE A 250 9.05 16.39 -10.37
CA ILE A 250 8.82 15.64 -11.62
C ILE A 250 8.18 16.57 -12.66
N VAL A 251 7.15 17.32 -12.29
CA VAL A 251 6.49 18.29 -13.18
C VAL A 251 7.50 19.31 -13.69
N GLN A 252 8.34 19.86 -12.80
CA GLN A 252 9.41 20.77 -13.21
C GLN A 252 10.38 20.12 -14.19
N MET A 253 10.79 18.86 -13.96
CA MET A 253 11.67 18.12 -14.87
C MET A 253 11.05 17.93 -16.27
N VAL A 254 9.76 17.62 -16.33
CA VAL A 254 9.01 17.46 -17.60
C VAL A 254 8.89 18.81 -18.33
N ARG A 255 8.64 19.90 -17.61
CA ARG A 255 8.65 21.26 -18.18
C ARG A 255 10.03 21.69 -18.67
N ASP A 256 11.08 21.42 -17.91
CA ASP A 256 12.48 21.72 -18.31
C ASP A 256 12.89 20.93 -19.57
N ALA A 257 12.29 19.75 -19.78
CA ALA A 257 12.44 18.95 -21.00
C ALA A 257 11.64 19.50 -22.19
N GLY A 258 10.91 20.61 -22.03
CA GLY A 258 10.25 21.33 -23.11
C GLY A 258 8.79 20.92 -23.35
N ALA A 259 8.10 20.31 -22.37
CA ALA A 259 6.66 20.04 -22.48
C ALA A 259 5.88 21.36 -22.66
N LYS A 260 4.93 21.37 -23.60
CA LYS A 260 4.01 22.49 -23.82
C LYS A 260 3.00 22.60 -22.69
N GLU A 261 2.39 21.48 -22.34
CA GLU A 261 1.41 21.33 -21.26
C GLU A 261 1.73 20.07 -20.46
N VAL A 262 1.45 20.09 -19.16
CA VAL A 262 1.61 18.95 -18.24
C VAL A 262 0.30 18.76 -17.48
N HIS A 263 -0.44 17.71 -17.82
CA HIS A 263 -1.66 17.30 -17.14
C HIS A 263 -1.36 16.12 -16.23
N MET A 264 -1.49 16.30 -14.92
CA MET A 264 -1.22 15.23 -13.98
C MET A 264 -2.50 14.44 -13.67
N ARG A 265 -2.38 13.11 -13.65
CA ARG A 265 -3.47 12.17 -13.41
C ARG A 265 -3.04 11.17 -12.36
N ILE A 266 -3.76 11.13 -11.24
CA ILE A 266 -3.41 10.34 -10.07
C ILE A 266 -4.32 9.12 -9.97
N ALA A 267 -3.71 7.95 -9.99
CA ALA A 267 -4.33 6.62 -9.99
C ALA A 267 -4.86 6.21 -8.60
N SER A 268 -5.28 7.19 -7.80
CA SER A 268 -5.91 7.01 -6.50
C SER A 268 -6.78 8.22 -6.16
N PRO A 269 -7.73 8.09 -5.22
CA PRO A 269 -8.31 9.23 -4.56
C PRO A 269 -7.26 10.06 -3.79
N PRO A 270 -7.58 11.32 -3.44
CA PRO A 270 -6.66 12.14 -2.64
C PRO A 270 -6.41 11.51 -1.25
N THR A 271 -5.14 11.35 -0.88
CA THR A 271 -4.74 10.79 0.43
C THR A 271 -4.90 11.85 1.53
N ARG A 272 -6.02 11.80 2.26
CA ARG A 272 -6.45 12.82 3.23
C ARG A 272 -6.21 12.44 4.69
N ALA A 273 -5.91 11.18 4.97
CA ALA A 273 -5.72 10.68 6.32
C ALA A 273 -4.52 9.73 6.42
N SER A 274 -3.91 9.66 7.60
CA SER A 274 -2.79 8.76 7.89
C SER A 274 -3.27 7.31 7.98
N CYS A 275 -2.43 6.37 7.61
CA CYS A 275 -2.64 4.95 7.81
C CYS A 275 -2.15 4.53 9.20
N PHE A 276 -2.94 3.71 9.90
CA PHE A 276 -2.57 3.08 11.18
C PHE A 276 -2.44 1.55 11.06
N TYR A 277 -2.30 1.06 9.82
CA TYR A 277 -2.38 -0.36 9.50
C TYR A 277 -1.14 -0.86 8.74
N GLY A 278 0.02 -0.24 8.94
CA GLY A 278 1.32 -0.75 8.42
C GLY A 278 1.88 -0.05 7.17
N VAL A 279 1.17 0.90 6.56
CA VAL A 279 1.76 1.78 5.53
C VAL A 279 2.37 3.00 6.20
N ASP A 280 3.65 3.28 5.95
CA ASP A 280 4.35 4.46 6.47
C ASP A 280 3.86 5.75 5.79
N THR A 281 2.75 6.27 6.29
CA THR A 281 2.22 7.58 5.91
C THR A 281 2.60 8.63 6.94
N PRO A 282 2.91 9.87 6.52
CA PRO A 282 3.13 10.95 7.48
C PRO A 282 1.82 11.31 8.22
N GLU A 283 1.97 12.08 9.29
CA GLU A 283 0.85 12.72 9.99
C GLU A 283 -0.05 13.50 9.03
N LYS A 284 -1.35 13.53 9.35
CA LYS A 284 -2.39 14.21 8.56
C LYS A 284 -1.98 15.62 8.16
N SER A 285 -1.42 16.43 9.07
CA SER A 285 -0.99 17.82 8.80
C SER A 285 0.05 17.96 7.68
N LYS A 286 0.78 16.88 7.35
CA LYS A 286 1.82 16.85 6.30
C LYS A 286 1.29 16.30 4.97
N LEU A 287 0.05 15.81 4.93
CA LEU A 287 -0.61 15.37 3.70
C LEU A 287 -1.07 16.58 2.90
N LEU A 288 -0.81 16.59 1.59
CA LEU A 288 -1.18 17.72 0.75
C LEU A 288 -2.70 17.83 0.63
N ALA A 289 -3.37 16.71 0.37
CA ALA A 289 -4.82 16.66 0.16
C ALA A 289 -5.67 16.87 1.42
N SER A 290 -5.06 16.86 2.62
CA SER A 290 -5.79 17.16 3.87
C SER A 290 -5.89 18.66 4.16
N ARG A 291 -5.11 19.48 3.44
CA ARG A 291 -4.96 20.92 3.69
C ARG A 291 -5.17 21.79 2.46
N MET A 292 -5.30 21.18 1.28
CA MET A 292 -5.47 21.86 0.00
C MET A 292 -6.61 21.22 -0.79
N SER A 293 -7.37 22.05 -1.52
CA SER A 293 -8.28 21.62 -2.58
C SER A 293 -7.48 21.08 -3.78
N ILE A 294 -8.17 20.45 -4.74
CA ILE A 294 -7.51 19.92 -5.94
C ILE A 294 -6.91 21.07 -6.78
N GLU A 295 -7.58 22.21 -6.82
CA GLU A 295 -7.15 23.43 -7.50
C GLU A 295 -5.87 23.98 -6.85
N GLU A 296 -5.87 24.13 -5.52
CA GLU A 296 -4.68 24.56 -4.77
C GLU A 296 -3.51 23.58 -4.94
N MET A 297 -3.79 22.27 -4.98
CA MET A 297 -2.78 21.25 -5.28
C MET A 297 -2.19 21.40 -6.68
N ALA A 298 -3.03 21.67 -7.69
CA ALA A 298 -2.61 21.86 -9.08
C ALA A 298 -1.67 23.06 -9.22
N GLU A 299 -2.00 24.18 -8.57
CA GLU A 299 -1.14 25.37 -8.49
C GLU A 299 0.17 25.07 -7.78
N PHE A 300 0.12 24.37 -6.64
CA PHE A 300 1.30 24.03 -5.85
C PHE A 300 2.32 23.20 -6.64
N ILE A 301 1.85 22.19 -7.39
CA ILE A 301 2.72 21.33 -8.21
C ILE A 301 2.96 21.89 -9.62
N ARG A 302 2.30 22.98 -10.01
CA ARG A 302 2.45 23.72 -11.28
C ARG A 302 2.08 22.91 -12.53
N VAL A 303 0.95 22.22 -12.49
CA VAL A 303 0.38 21.48 -13.63
C VAL A 303 -0.71 22.29 -14.32
N ASP A 304 -0.95 22.03 -15.61
CA ASP A 304 -2.02 22.67 -16.38
C ASP A 304 -3.40 22.10 -16.00
N SER A 305 -3.46 20.82 -15.63
CA SER A 305 -4.64 20.24 -14.97
C SER A 305 -4.25 19.10 -14.03
N LEU A 306 -5.04 18.89 -12.99
CA LEU A 306 -4.88 17.80 -12.03
C LEU A 306 -6.19 17.02 -11.92
N GLY A 307 -6.13 15.71 -12.13
CA GLY A 307 -7.25 14.79 -11.93
C GLY A 307 -6.85 13.68 -10.96
N PHE A 308 -7.76 13.32 -10.06
CA PHE A 308 -7.64 12.15 -9.18
C PHE A 308 -8.76 11.17 -9.54
N LEU A 309 -8.47 9.88 -9.41
CA LEU A 309 -9.53 8.87 -9.49
C LEU A 309 -10.49 9.08 -8.30
N THR A 310 -11.79 9.00 -8.55
CA THR A 310 -12.76 9.04 -7.46
C THR A 310 -12.73 7.77 -6.61
N ILE A 311 -13.31 7.81 -5.40
CA ILE A 311 -13.42 6.62 -4.57
C ILE A 311 -14.23 5.53 -5.27
N ASP A 312 -15.34 5.89 -5.92
CA ASP A 312 -16.16 4.93 -6.66
C ASP A 312 -15.45 4.41 -7.91
N GLY A 313 -14.66 5.24 -8.60
CA GLY A 313 -13.78 4.80 -9.68
C GLY A 313 -12.76 3.77 -9.22
N LEU A 314 -12.20 3.93 -8.02
CA LEU A 314 -11.31 2.94 -7.43
C LEU A 314 -12.04 1.63 -7.12
N TYR A 315 -13.26 1.69 -6.58
CA TYR A 315 -14.09 0.51 -6.32
C TYR A 315 -14.47 -0.25 -7.61
N ARG A 316 -14.85 0.47 -8.68
CA ARG A 316 -15.08 -0.13 -10.00
C ARG A 316 -13.84 -0.82 -10.55
N ALA A 317 -12.67 -0.20 -10.40
CA ALA A 317 -11.42 -0.78 -10.87
C ALA A 317 -11.02 -2.07 -10.13
N VAL A 318 -11.41 -2.23 -8.85
CA VAL A 318 -11.22 -3.49 -8.10
C VAL A 318 -12.37 -4.48 -8.27
N GLY A 319 -13.34 -4.19 -9.15
CA GLY A 319 -14.42 -5.10 -9.53
C GLY A 319 -15.68 -5.01 -8.64
N GLU A 320 -15.82 -3.95 -7.85
CA GLU A 320 -17.04 -3.66 -7.10
C GLU A 320 -17.94 -2.70 -7.90
N ALA A 321 -19.26 -2.80 -7.75
CA ALA A 321 -20.17 -1.86 -8.43
C ALA A 321 -20.06 -0.43 -7.85
N SER A 322 -19.95 -0.33 -6.53
CA SER A 322 -19.80 0.92 -5.78
C SER A 322 -19.25 0.64 -4.38
N ARG A 323 -18.84 1.70 -3.68
CA ARG A 323 -18.53 1.62 -2.25
C ARG A 323 -19.81 1.53 -1.42
N ASP A 324 -19.88 0.56 -0.51
CA ASP A 324 -20.86 0.58 0.58
C ASP A 324 -20.39 1.60 1.64
N ASN A 325 -21.18 2.65 1.88
CA ASN A 325 -20.78 3.72 2.80
C ASN A 325 -20.96 3.36 4.27
N ASP A 326 -21.84 2.40 4.58
CA ASP A 326 -22.09 1.94 5.93
C ASP A 326 -21.12 0.81 6.31
N GLN A 327 -20.82 -0.07 5.36
CA GLN A 327 -19.90 -1.20 5.53
C GLN A 327 -18.96 -1.36 4.34
N PRO A 328 -17.96 -0.48 4.19
CA PRO A 328 -17.05 -0.48 3.05
C PRO A 328 -16.37 -1.83 2.86
N GLN A 329 -16.33 -2.34 1.63
CA GLN A 329 -15.74 -3.65 1.32
C GLN A 329 -14.21 -3.69 1.53
N PHE A 330 -13.56 -2.54 1.55
CA PHE A 330 -12.12 -2.40 1.75
C PHE A 330 -11.78 -1.43 2.88
N CYS A 331 -10.54 -1.48 3.37
CA CYS A 331 -9.96 -0.38 4.13
C CYS A 331 -9.50 0.71 3.16
N ASP A 332 -10.28 1.78 3.08
CA ASP A 332 -10.01 3.00 2.31
C ASP A 332 -9.79 4.23 3.21
N ALA A 333 -9.47 3.99 4.50
CA ALA A 333 -9.38 5.04 5.52
C ALA A 333 -8.39 6.16 5.17
N CYS A 334 -7.32 5.86 4.43
CA CYS A 334 -6.36 6.87 3.97
C CYS A 334 -7.00 7.93 3.03
N PHE A 335 -8.10 7.59 2.36
CA PHE A 335 -8.85 8.49 1.48
C PHE A 335 -10.07 9.08 2.18
N THR A 336 -10.79 8.27 2.97
CA THR A 336 -12.11 8.61 3.52
C THR A 336 -12.06 9.09 4.98
N GLY A 337 -11.02 8.74 5.73
CA GLY A 337 -10.94 8.90 7.17
C GLY A 337 -11.81 7.91 7.97
N GLN A 338 -12.50 6.97 7.30
CA GLN A 338 -13.33 5.96 7.95
C GLN A 338 -12.52 4.71 8.28
N TYR A 339 -11.93 4.69 9.48
CA TYR A 339 -11.11 3.58 9.96
C TYR A 339 -11.96 2.33 10.28
N PRO A 340 -11.55 1.13 9.88
CA PRO A 340 -12.26 -0.12 10.17
C PRO A 340 -12.13 -0.61 11.62
N THR A 341 -11.23 -0.02 12.41
CA THR A 341 -11.05 -0.29 13.84
C THR A 341 -11.09 1.01 14.62
N ARG A 342 -11.26 0.95 15.94
CA ARG A 342 -10.96 2.10 16.79
C ARG A 342 -9.46 2.33 16.79
N LEU A 343 -9.08 3.59 16.92
CA LEU A 343 -7.67 3.96 16.98
C LEU A 343 -7.27 4.14 18.44
N LEU A 344 -7.32 3.07 19.23
CA LEU A 344 -7.14 3.12 20.70
C LEU A 344 -5.89 3.87 21.15
N ASP A 345 -4.76 3.67 20.46
CA ASP A 345 -3.50 4.34 20.78
C ASP A 345 -3.48 5.83 20.41
N PHE A 346 -4.38 6.28 19.53
CA PHE A 346 -4.54 7.67 19.10
C PHE A 346 -5.65 8.40 19.86
N GLU A 347 -6.76 7.71 20.15
CA GLU A 347 -7.91 8.21 20.90
C GLU A 347 -7.65 8.25 22.41
N GLY A 348 -6.90 7.28 22.95
CA GLY A 348 -6.68 7.07 24.39
C GLY A 348 -5.61 7.94 25.03
N HIS A 349 -5.44 9.19 24.59
CA HIS A 349 -4.63 10.17 25.30
C HIS A 349 -5.40 10.80 26.48
N ASP A 350 -5.69 9.97 27.48
CA ASP A 350 -5.99 10.41 28.86
C ASP A 350 -4.85 9.97 29.79
#